data_AF-A0A5K0X2S2-F1
#
_entry.id   AF-A0A5K0X2S2-F1
#
_cell.length_a   1.000
_cell.length_b   1.000
_cell.length_c   1.000
_cell.angle_alpha   90.00
_cell.angle_beta   90.00
_cell.angle_gamma   90.00
#
_symmetry.space_group_name_H-M   'P 1'
#
loop_
_entity.id
_entity.type
_entity.pdbx_description
1 polymer ?
#
loop_
_entity_poly.entity_id
_entity_poly.type
_entity_poly.pdbx_seq_one_letter_code
_entity_poly.pdbx_strand_id
1 'polypeptide(L)' 'DKEIRRFAGTAPNEATQGDIDSMVMYAGQGVGLIKEILPAGDIVRMLVDGAQLIIQQQSLDAVS' A
#
# COMPACT_ATOMS: atom_id res chain seq x y z
N ASP A 1 -11.48 -29.17 6.20
CA ASP A 1 -12.02 -27.80 6.27
C ASP A 1 -11.02 -26.82 6.85
N LYS A 2 -10.87 -25.67 6.19
CA LYS A 2 -10.06 -24.54 6.67
C LYS A 2 -11.00 -23.63 7.47
N GLU A 3 -10.74 -23.46 8.76
CA GLU A 3 -11.58 -22.63 9.64
C GLU A 3 -11.56 -21.16 9.20
N ILE A 4 -12.69 -20.63 8.70
CA ILE A 4 -12.81 -19.21 8.34
C ILE A 4 -13.13 -18.41 9.60
N ARG A 5 -12.11 -17.76 10.15
CA ARG A 5 -12.27 -16.92 11.34
C ARG A 5 -13.05 -15.64 10.99
N ARG A 6 -13.97 -15.23 11.86
CA ARG A 6 -14.70 -13.97 11.72
C ARG A 6 -13.70 -12.81 11.66
N PHE A 7 -13.80 -11.97 10.64
CA PHE A 7 -12.86 -10.88 10.30
C PHE A 7 -11.48 -11.29 9.75
N ALA A 8 -11.25 -12.57 9.47
CA ALA A 8 -10.08 -12.97 8.70
C ALA A 8 -10.29 -12.60 7.23
N GLY A 9 -9.83 -11.41 6.84
CA GLY A 9 -9.65 -11.07 5.43
C GLY A 9 -8.53 -11.92 4.86
N THR A 10 -8.86 -13.06 4.26
CA THR A 10 -7.87 -13.82 3.48
C THR A 10 -7.69 -13.06 2.18
N ALA A 11 -6.64 -12.23 2.13
CA ALA A 11 -6.27 -11.55 0.89
C ALA A 11 -5.83 -12.60 -0.14
N PRO A 12 -6.31 -12.50 -1.39
CA PRO A 12 -5.80 -13.32 -2.47
C PRO A 12 -4.29 -13.14 -2.61
N ASN A 13 -3.57 -14.26 -2.63
CA ASN A 13 -2.13 -14.35 -2.85
C ASN A 13 -1.84 -15.28 -4.03
N GLU A 14 -0.57 -15.48 -4.36
CA GLU A 14 -0.15 -16.32 -5.50
C GLU A 14 -0.69 -17.75 -5.44
N ALA A 15 -0.93 -18.29 -4.25
CA ALA A 15 -1.48 -19.64 -4.05
C ALA A 15 -3.02 -19.68 -4.06
N THR A 16 -3.69 -18.54 -4.19
CA THR A 16 -5.15 -18.44 -4.17
C THR A 16 -5.70 -18.84 -5.53
N GLN A 17 -6.67 -19.75 -5.54
CA GLN A 17 -7.37 -20.23 -6.73
C GLN A 17 -8.85 -19.86 -6.65
N GLY A 18 -9.49 -19.61 -7.78
CA GLY A 18 -10.91 -19.24 -7.86
C GLY A 18 -11.16 -18.04 -8.78
N ASP A 19 -12.38 -17.51 -8.75
CA ASP A 19 -12.76 -16.32 -9.50
C ASP A 19 -12.30 -15.06 -8.77
N ILE A 20 -11.29 -14.37 -9.33
CA ILE A 20 -10.69 -13.16 -8.78
C ILE A 20 -11.71 -12.03 -8.69
N ASP A 21 -12.65 -11.93 -9.64
CA ASP A 21 -13.64 -10.85 -9.67
C ASP A 21 -14.66 -11.00 -8.52
N SER A 22 -14.83 -12.21 -8.02
CA SER A 22 -15.66 -12.53 -6.86
C SER A 22 -14.92 -12.39 -5.52
N MET A 23 -13.62 -12.06 -5.51
CA MET A 23 -12.82 -11.90 -4.29
C MET A 23 -12.83 -10.45 -3.79
N VAL A 24 -12.67 -10.29 -2.47
CA VAL A 24 -12.61 -8.96 -1.85
C VAL A 24 -11.16 -8.47 -1.81
N MET A 25 -10.81 -7.60 -2.77
CA MET A 25 -9.50 -6.94 -2.87
C MET A 25 -9.50 -5.63 -2.10
N TYR A 26 -9.33 -5.69 -0.77
CA TYR A 26 -9.32 -4.49 0.07
C TYR A 26 -8.19 -3.53 -0.32
N ALA A 27 -8.55 -2.37 -0.86
CA ALA A 27 -7.62 -1.32 -1.20
C ALA A 27 -8.26 0.07 -0.98
N GLY A 28 -7.47 1.01 -0.46
CA GLY A 28 -7.87 2.41 -0.38
C GLY A 28 -7.72 3.12 -1.72
N GLN A 29 -8.28 4.33 -1.84
CA GLN A 29 -8.23 5.12 -3.08
C GLN A 29 -6.79 5.42 -3.55
N GLY A 30 -5.82 5.45 -2.63
CA GLY A 30 -4.40 5.62 -2.94
C GLY A 30 -3.81 4.52 -3.83
N VAL A 31 -4.45 3.36 -3.97
CA VAL A 31 -3.96 2.26 -4.83
C VAL A 31 -3.83 2.67 -6.30
N GLY A 32 -4.63 3.64 -6.76
CA GLY A 32 -4.53 4.17 -8.14
C GLY A 32 -3.20 4.85 -8.46
N LEU A 33 -2.45 5.25 -7.43
CA LEU A 33 -1.12 5.86 -7.56
C LEU A 33 0.01 4.83 -7.67
N ILE A 34 -0.24 3.55 -7.34
CA ILE A 34 0.78 2.50 -7.42
C ILE A 34 1.00 2.10 -8.88
N LYS A 35 2.25 2.20 -9.34
CA LYS A 35 2.66 1.88 -10.73
C LYS A 35 3.67 0.73 -10.84
N GLU A 36 4.21 0.30 -9.71
CA GLU A 36 5.28 -0.70 -9.63
C GLU A 36 5.13 -1.56 -8.37
N ILE A 37 5.62 -2.81 -8.43
CA ILE A 37 5.68 -3.71 -7.28
C ILE A 37 7.10 -3.63 -6.72
N LEU A 38 7.23 -3.13 -5.49
CA LEU A 38 8.51 -2.94 -4.82
C LEU A 38 8.55 -3.73 -3.50
N PRO A 39 9.76 -4.09 -3.03
CA PRO A 39 9.94 -4.58 -1.68
C PRO A 39 9.38 -3.58 -0.65
N ALA A 40 8.77 -4.10 0.41
CA ALA A 40 8.17 -3.24 1.45
C ALA A 40 9.17 -2.26 2.07
N GLY A 41 10.43 -2.66 2.24
CA GLY A 41 11.49 -1.79 2.76
C GLY A 41 11.79 -0.59 1.85
N ASP A 42 11.73 -0.78 0.53
CA ASP A 42 11.92 0.31 -0.43
C ASP A 42 10.77 1.31 -0.39
N ILE A 43 9.52 0.82 -0.24
CA ILE A 43 8.34 1.67 -0.08
C ILE A 43 8.47 2.53 1.18
N VAL A 44 8.83 1.95 2.31
CA VAL A 44 8.99 2.70 3.57
C VAL A 44 10.08 3.76 3.45
N ARG A 45 11.23 3.43 2.84
CA ARG A 45 12.30 4.38 2.60
C ARG A 45 11.85 5.55 1.72
N MET A 46 11.20 5.27 0.59
CA MET A 46 10.68 6.31 -0.32
C MET A 46 9.70 7.26 0.39
N LEU A 47 8.83 6.72 1.24
CA LEU A 47 7.88 7.53 2.02
C LEU A 47 8.59 8.48 2.98
N VAL A 48 9.60 7.98 3.71
CA VAL A 48 10.36 8.80 4.68
C VAL A 48 11.17 9.88 3.96
N ASP A 49 11.93 9.49 2.94
CA ASP A 49 12.81 10.41 2.20
C ASP A 49 11.99 11.51 1.50
N GLY A 50 10.87 11.13 0.86
CA GLY A 50 9.98 12.06 0.20
C GLY A 50 9.30 13.03 1.18
N ALA A 51 8.86 12.53 2.34
CA ALA A 51 8.26 13.38 3.37
C ALA A 51 9.26 14.39 3.93
N GLN A 52 10.49 13.97 4.22
CA GLN A 52 11.55 14.86 4.69
C GLN A 52 11.84 15.98 3.69
N LEU A 53 11.95 15.63 2.39
CA LEU A 53 12.18 16.60 1.32
C LEU A 53 11.06 17.65 1.25
N ILE A 54 9.79 17.20 1.24
CA ILE A 54 8.63 18.09 1.14
C ILE A 54 8.56 19.03 2.34
N ILE A 55 8.74 18.51 3.55
CA ILE A 55 8.69 19.31 4.79
C ILE A 55 9.80 20.37 4.78
N GLN A 56 11.02 19.98 4.40
CA GLN A 56 12.14 20.92 4.31
C GLN A 56 11.87 22.03 3.28
N GLN A 57 11.36 21.68 2.10
CA GLN A 57 11.01 22.66 1.07
C GLN A 57 9.94 23.65 1.59
N GLN A 58 8.86 23.15 2.20
CA GLN A 58 7.82 24.00 2.76
C GLN A 58 8.33 24.91 3.87
N SER A 59 9.29 24.45 4.67
CA SER A 59 9.90 25.26 5.72
C SER A 59 10.81 26.37 5.16
N LEU A 60 11.47 26.13 4.03
CA LEU A 60 12.29 27.13 3.34
C LEU A 60 11.42 28.18 2.64
N ASP A 61 10.35 27.73 1.99
CA ASP A 61 9.38 28.60 1.30
C ASP A 61 8.67 29.54 2.29
N ALA A 62 8.47 29.12 3.54
CA ALA A 62 7.86 29.93 4.59
C ALA A 62 8.77 31.04 5.16
N VAL A 63 10.08 31.01 4.86
CA VAL A 63 11.09 31.97 5.35
C VAL A 63 11.54 32.94 4.25
N SER A 64 11.10 32.72 3.00
CA SER A 64 11.32 33.61 1.85
C SER A 64 10.13 34.54 1.62
#